data_AF-A0A940UFK6-F1
#
_entry.id   AF-A0A940UFK6-F1
#
_cell.length_a   1.000
_cell.length_b   1.000
_cell.length_c   1.000
_cell.angle_alpha   90.00
_cell.angle_beta   90.00
_cell.angle_gamma   90.00
#
_symmetry.space_group_name_H-M   'P 1'
#
loop_
_entity.id
_entity.type
_entity.pdbx_description
1 polymer ?
#
loop_
_entity_poly.entity_id
_entity_poly.type
_entity_poly.pdbx_seq_one_letter_code
_entity_poly.pdbx_strand_id
1 'polypeptide(L)'
;MNPKKGSLGFTLIELIIIIIILGILAAVAIPKYMDMRQVSANASAKGVLAGLRGANSLLWASRIINNHTTTYGFTDLVGSMEMKGNITWTPPESTGMTLYVGASPFRFTSNTYASPPTTLPTLYGPYDDW
;
A
#
# COMPACT_ATOMS: atom_id res chain seq x y z
N MET A 1 3.13 64.57 -13.69
CA MET A 1 4.10 64.22 -12.62
C MET A 1 3.76 62.81 -12.18
N ASN A 2 4.60 61.82 -12.53
CA ASN A 2 4.26 60.40 -12.41
C ASN A 2 4.96 59.80 -11.16
N PRO A 3 4.23 59.37 -10.11
CA PRO A 3 4.87 58.87 -8.89
C PRO A 3 5.55 57.51 -9.16
N LYS A 4 6.88 57.45 -8.93
CA LYS A 4 7.60 56.17 -8.93
C LYS A 4 7.16 55.37 -7.71
N LYS A 5 6.42 54.28 -7.92
CA LYS A 5 6.16 53.26 -6.90
C LYS A 5 7.52 52.70 -6.44
N GLY A 6 7.88 52.93 -5.18
CA GLY A 6 9.05 52.32 -4.58
C GLY A 6 8.85 50.81 -4.49
N SER A 7 9.80 50.06 -5.04
CA SER A 7 9.92 48.62 -4.82
C SER A 7 10.27 48.38 -3.36
N LEU A 8 9.29 47.92 -2.58
CA LEU A 8 9.49 47.42 -1.22
C LEU A 8 10.33 46.13 -1.30
N GLY A 9 11.61 46.23 -0.98
CA GLY A 9 12.50 45.07 -0.88
C GLY A 9 12.21 44.27 0.39
N PHE A 10 12.37 42.95 0.31
CA PHE A 10 12.22 42.04 1.45
C PHE A 10 13.35 42.25 2.46
N THR A 11 13.05 42.22 3.75
CA THR A 11 14.08 42.40 4.78
C THR A 11 14.81 41.09 5.06
N LEU A 12 16.10 41.18 5.39
CA LEU A 12 16.90 40.00 5.76
C LEU A 12 16.34 39.34 7.03
N ILE A 13 15.78 40.14 7.94
CA ILE A 13 15.15 39.65 9.17
C ILE A 13 13.85 38.88 8.90
N GLU A 14 13.02 39.31 7.93
CA GLU A 14 11.84 38.54 7.53
C GLU A 14 12.24 37.15 7.04
N LEU A 15 13.29 37.06 6.22
CA LEU A 15 13.74 35.77 5.69
C LEU A 15 14.23 34.84 6.82
N ILE A 16 14.97 35.38 7.80
CA ILE A 16 15.47 34.62 8.95
C ILE A 16 14.31 34.07 9.80
N ILE A 17 13.32 34.90 10.10
CA ILE A 17 12.18 34.46 10.93
C ILE A 17 11.38 33.36 10.20
N ILE A 18 11.24 33.45 8.88
CA ILE A 18 10.51 32.46 8.08
C ILE A 18 11.21 31.11 8.12
N ILE A 19 12.53 31.04 7.92
CA ILE A 19 13.25 29.76 7.97
C ILE A 19 13.25 29.15 9.38
N ILE A 20 13.23 29.98 10.44
CA ILE A 20 13.10 29.49 11.82
C ILE A 20 11.74 28.84 12.03
N ILE A 21 10.66 29.52 11.63
CA ILE A 21 9.30 28.98 11.76
C ILE A 21 9.17 27.69 10.93
N LEU A 22 9.63 27.69 9.68
CA LEU A 22 9.64 26.49 8.84
C LEU A 22 10.47 25.36 9.44
N GLY A 23 11.60 25.68 10.10
CA GLY A 23 12.43 24.71 10.82
C GLY A 23 11.69 24.02 11.96
N ILE A 24 10.97 24.78 12.80
CA ILE A 24 10.19 24.23 13.91
C ILE A 24 9.03 23.38 13.37
N LEU A 25 8.30 23.87 12.36
CA LEU A 25 7.21 23.13 11.74
C LEU A 25 7.70 21.83 11.11
N ALA A 26 8.83 21.86 10.40
CA ALA A 26 9.43 20.67 9.80
C ALA A 26 9.85 19.64 10.86
N ALA A 27 10.46 20.08 11.96
CA ALA A 27 10.90 19.19 13.04
C ALA A 27 9.75 18.37 13.65
N VAL A 28 8.55 18.94 13.76
CA VAL A 28 7.37 18.24 14.27
C VAL A 28 6.61 17.49 13.18
N ALA A 29 6.51 18.06 11.97
CA ALA A 29 5.71 17.50 10.88
C ALA A 29 6.35 16.26 10.24
N ILE A 30 7.67 16.23 10.06
CA ILE A 30 8.38 15.13 9.40
C ILE A 30 8.18 13.78 10.13
N PRO A 31 8.45 13.64 11.44
CA PRO A 31 8.29 12.34 12.11
C PRO A 31 6.85 11.84 12.05
N LYS A 32 5.88 12.73 12.34
CA LYS A 32 4.46 12.42 12.26
C LYS A 32 4.05 11.98 10.85
N TYR A 33 4.59 12.61 9.82
CA TYR A 33 4.31 12.26 8.44
C TYR A 33 4.85 10.87 8.08
N MET A 34 6.03 10.51 8.57
CA MET A 34 6.61 9.17 8.37
C MET A 34 5.73 8.09 9.03
N ASP A 35 5.29 8.32 10.26
CA ASP A 35 4.39 7.40 10.98
C ASP A 35 3.06 7.23 10.22
N MET A 36 2.45 8.34 9.78
CA MET A 36 1.21 8.29 8.99
C MET A 36 1.38 7.52 7.68
N ARG A 37 2.54 7.65 7.01
CA ARG A 37 2.82 6.88 5.79
C ARG A 37 2.90 5.38 6.07
N GLN A 38 3.54 4.97 7.17
CA GLN A 38 3.63 3.56 7.55
C GLN A 38 2.25 2.98 7.88
N VAL A 39 1.44 3.68 8.67
CA VAL A 39 0.07 3.25 9.00
C VAL A 39 -0.80 3.15 7.74
N SER A 40 -0.70 4.12 6.83
CA SER A 40 -1.42 4.09 5.55
C SER A 40 -1.00 2.90 4.66
N ALA A 41 0.29 2.60 4.61
CA ALA A 41 0.82 1.45 3.88
C ALA A 41 0.30 0.12 4.46
N ASN A 42 0.34 -0.04 5.78
CA ASN A 42 -0.18 -1.21 6.48
C ASN A 42 -1.70 -1.37 6.26
N ALA A 43 -2.47 -0.28 6.33
CA ALA A 43 -3.90 -0.30 6.06
C ALA A 43 -4.21 -0.72 4.62
N SER A 44 -3.45 -0.22 3.64
CA SER A 44 -3.59 -0.59 2.23
C SER A 44 -3.30 -2.07 2.01
N ALA A 45 -2.22 -2.60 2.61
CA ALA A 45 -1.86 -4.01 2.51
C ALA A 45 -2.91 -4.93 3.16
N LYS A 46 -3.45 -4.56 4.33
CA LYS A 46 -4.57 -5.28 4.96
C LYS A 46 -5.83 -5.27 4.11
N GLY A 47 -6.13 -4.15 3.44
CA GLY A 47 -7.24 -4.08 2.49
C GLY A 47 -7.08 -5.07 1.34
N VAL A 48 -5.87 -5.19 0.80
CA VAL A 48 -5.54 -6.20 -0.21
C VAL A 48 -5.69 -7.62 0.33
N LEU A 49 -5.23 -7.89 1.57
CA LEU A 49 -5.39 -9.21 2.19
C LEU A 49 -6.86 -9.62 2.32
N ALA A 50 -7.71 -8.70 2.76
CA ALA A 50 -9.16 -8.92 2.84
C ALA A 50 -9.75 -9.21 1.45
N GLY A 51 -9.32 -8.45 0.44
CA GLY A 51 -9.67 -8.70 -0.95
C GLY A 51 -9.27 -10.09 -1.43
N LEU A 52 -8.04 -10.54 -1.14
CA LEU A 52 -7.54 -11.86 -1.51
C LEU A 52 -8.35 -12.98 -0.86
N ARG A 53 -8.71 -12.83 0.42
CA ARG A 53 -9.56 -13.80 1.14
C ARG A 53 -10.97 -13.87 0.53
N GLY A 54 -11.56 -12.72 0.19
CA GLY A 54 -12.85 -12.65 -0.51
C GLY A 54 -12.79 -13.29 -1.90
N ALA A 55 -11.78 -12.94 -2.69
CA ALA A 55 -11.55 -13.50 -4.01
C ALA A 55 -11.33 -15.02 -3.94
N ASN A 56 -10.67 -15.53 -2.90
CA ASN A 56 -10.48 -16.97 -2.72
C ASN A 56 -11.81 -17.70 -2.59
N SER A 57 -12.74 -17.15 -1.79
CA SER A 57 -14.09 -17.72 -1.66
C SER A 57 -14.88 -17.67 -2.97
N LEU A 58 -14.76 -16.58 -3.73
CA LEU A 58 -15.47 -16.38 -4.98
C LEU A 58 -14.91 -17.26 -6.11
N LEU A 59 -13.58 -17.36 -6.22
CA LEU A 59 -12.89 -18.21 -7.17
C LEU A 59 -13.26 -19.67 -6.93
N TRP A 60 -13.27 -20.11 -5.67
CA TRP A 60 -13.74 -21.44 -5.32
C TRP A 60 -15.19 -21.68 -5.73
N ALA A 61 -16.10 -20.76 -5.39
CA ALA A 61 -17.51 -20.85 -5.75
C ALA A 61 -17.72 -20.95 -7.28
N SER A 62 -17.01 -20.12 -8.06
CA SER A 62 -17.05 -20.17 -9.52
C SER A 62 -16.53 -21.51 -10.06
N ARG A 63 -15.45 -22.03 -9.48
CA ARG A 63 -14.83 -23.29 -9.90
C ARG A 63 -15.73 -24.50 -9.64
N ILE A 64 -16.38 -24.61 -8.48
CA ILE A 64 -17.29 -25.74 -8.20
C ILE A 64 -18.52 -25.75 -9.12
N ILE A 65 -19.05 -24.57 -9.49
CA ILE A 65 -20.17 -24.46 -10.43
C ILE A 65 -19.75 -24.96 -11.82
N ASN A 66 -18.49 -24.74 -12.20
CA ASN A 66 -17.91 -25.20 -13.45
C ASN A 66 -17.28 -26.60 -13.36
N ASN A 67 -17.59 -27.37 -12.31
CA ASN A 67 -17.07 -28.72 -12.07
C ASN A 67 -15.52 -28.80 -12.03
N HIS A 68 -14.86 -27.72 -11.66
CA HIS A 68 -13.42 -27.66 -11.43
C HIS A 68 -13.16 -27.76 -9.92
N THR A 69 -12.89 -28.95 -9.41
CA THR A 69 -12.60 -29.17 -7.98
C THR A 69 -11.11 -29.42 -7.69
N THR A 70 -10.25 -29.17 -8.68
CA THR A 70 -8.81 -29.35 -8.58
C THR A 70 -8.12 -28.21 -7.84
N THR A 71 -6.98 -28.52 -7.23
CA THR A 71 -6.10 -27.57 -6.55
C THR A 71 -5.75 -26.40 -7.48
N TYR A 72 -5.76 -25.18 -6.93
CA TYR A 72 -5.23 -23.99 -7.58
C TYR A 72 -4.16 -23.31 -6.74
N GLY A 73 -3.36 -22.46 -7.36
CA GLY A 73 -2.28 -21.73 -6.72
C GLY A 73 -2.62 -20.28 -6.41
N PHE A 74 -1.69 -19.60 -5.77
CA PHE A 74 -1.79 -18.15 -5.54
C PHE A 74 -1.84 -17.35 -6.84
N THR A 75 -1.21 -17.85 -7.91
CA THR A 75 -1.27 -17.27 -9.27
C THR A 75 -2.69 -17.21 -9.83
N ASP A 76 -3.47 -18.28 -9.70
CA ASP A 76 -4.86 -18.34 -10.16
C ASP A 76 -5.73 -17.35 -9.36
N LEU A 77 -5.46 -17.23 -8.07
CA LEU A 77 -6.17 -16.31 -7.18
C LEU A 77 -5.92 -14.86 -7.59
N VAL A 78 -4.66 -14.44 -7.69
CA VAL A 78 -4.31 -13.07 -8.07
C VAL A 78 -4.78 -12.77 -9.49
N GLY A 79 -4.71 -13.75 -10.40
CA GLY A 79 -5.21 -13.61 -11.78
C GLY A 79 -6.72 -13.38 -11.87
N SER A 80 -7.48 -13.71 -10.82
CA SER A 80 -8.93 -13.46 -10.73
C SER A 80 -9.29 -12.09 -10.15
N MET A 81 -8.29 -11.27 -9.81
CA MET A 81 -8.48 -9.99 -9.13
C MET A 81 -7.95 -8.83 -9.96
N GLU A 82 -8.63 -7.68 -9.85
CA GLU A 82 -8.04 -6.40 -10.24
C GLU A 82 -7.54 -5.67 -8.99
N MET A 83 -6.24 -5.36 -8.97
CA MET A 83 -5.63 -4.54 -7.93
C MET A 83 -5.48 -3.11 -8.46
N LYS A 84 -6.11 -2.14 -7.80
CA LYS A 84 -6.03 -0.71 -8.15
C LYS A 84 -5.48 0.10 -6.98
N GLY A 85 -4.81 1.20 -7.30
CA GLY A 85 -4.22 2.13 -6.33
C GLY A 85 -2.78 2.48 -6.67
N ASN A 86 -2.13 3.26 -5.80
CA ASN A 86 -0.69 3.54 -5.89
C ASN A 86 0.13 2.37 -5.32
N ILE A 87 0.04 1.23 -6.02
CA ILE A 87 0.65 -0.03 -5.64
C ILE A 87 1.34 -0.63 -6.86
N THR A 88 2.48 -1.27 -6.65
CA THR A 88 3.13 -2.11 -7.67
C THR A 88 3.33 -3.50 -7.10
N TRP A 89 3.35 -4.52 -7.96
CA TRP A 89 3.47 -5.91 -7.51
C TRP A 89 4.51 -6.65 -8.34
N THR A 90 5.19 -7.59 -7.69
CA THR A 90 5.97 -8.59 -8.41
C THR A 90 5.03 -9.53 -9.16
N PRO A 91 5.49 -10.21 -10.22
CA PRO A 91 4.73 -11.32 -10.77
C PRO A 91 4.36 -12.30 -9.64
N PRO A 92 3.10 -12.78 -9.58
CA PRO A 92 2.72 -13.77 -8.60
C PRO A 92 3.39 -15.10 -8.91
N GLU A 93 3.90 -15.75 -7.88
CA GLU A 93 4.42 -17.10 -7.89
C GLU A 93 3.39 -18.07 -7.29
N SER A 94 3.62 -19.38 -7.40
CA SER A 94 2.67 -20.41 -6.94
C SER A 94 2.26 -20.24 -5.46
N THR A 95 3.15 -19.71 -4.63
CA THR A 95 3.02 -19.62 -3.17
C THR A 95 2.89 -18.19 -2.65
N GLY A 96 2.93 -17.17 -3.51
CA GLY A 96 2.88 -15.79 -3.03
C GLY A 96 3.31 -14.72 -4.02
N MET A 97 3.33 -13.48 -3.53
CA MET A 97 3.70 -12.29 -4.27
C MET A 97 4.16 -11.19 -3.30
N THR A 98 5.01 -10.28 -3.77
CA THR A 98 5.34 -9.06 -3.03
C THR A 98 4.62 -7.87 -3.65
N LEU A 99 3.91 -7.12 -2.81
CA LEU A 99 3.27 -5.85 -3.13
C LEU A 99 4.13 -4.71 -2.55
N TYR A 100 4.30 -3.65 -3.30
CA TYR A 100 4.89 -2.41 -2.82
C TYR A 100 3.80 -1.35 -2.69
N VAL A 101 3.67 -0.79 -1.49
CA VAL A 101 2.85 0.40 -1.24
C VAL A 101 3.82 1.56 -1.01
N GLY A 102 4.03 2.37 -2.05
CA GLY A 102 5.18 3.27 -2.09
C GLY A 102 6.50 2.49 -2.10
N ALA A 103 7.38 2.73 -1.13
CA ALA A 103 8.66 2.03 -0.99
C ALA A 103 8.60 0.80 -0.05
N SER A 104 7.45 0.56 0.60
CA SER A 104 7.31 -0.47 1.64
C SER A 104 6.89 -1.81 1.02
N PRO A 105 7.68 -2.89 1.16
CA PRO A 105 7.34 -4.21 0.63
C PRO A 105 6.45 -5.00 1.61
N PHE A 106 5.40 -5.63 1.07
CA PHE A 106 4.48 -6.52 1.79
C PHE A 106 4.39 -7.84 1.06
N ARG A 107 4.66 -8.95 1.76
CA ARG A 107 4.68 -10.28 1.17
C ARG A 107 3.37 -10.98 1.49
N PHE A 108 2.64 -11.35 0.45
CA PHE A 108 1.47 -12.20 0.56
C PHE A 108 1.89 -13.63 0.27
N THR A 109 1.53 -14.56 1.13
CA THR A 109 1.80 -15.98 0.88
C THR A 109 0.56 -16.82 1.09
N SER A 110 0.46 -17.89 0.32
CA SER A 110 -0.44 -19.01 0.59
C SER A 110 0.25 -20.27 0.08
N ASN A 111 -0.10 -21.43 0.62
CA ASN A 111 0.22 -22.67 -0.06
C ASN A 111 -0.70 -22.86 -1.29
N THR A 112 -0.48 -23.95 -2.02
CA THR A 112 -1.47 -24.45 -2.98
C THR A 112 -2.75 -24.83 -2.24
N TYR A 113 -3.90 -24.41 -2.78
CA TYR A 113 -5.20 -24.58 -2.15
C TYR A 113 -5.73 -25.99 -2.40
N ALA A 114 -5.27 -26.96 -1.62
CA ALA A 114 -5.72 -28.35 -1.70
C ALA A 114 -7.14 -28.56 -1.11
N SER A 115 -7.60 -27.63 -0.27
CA SER A 115 -8.95 -27.63 0.31
C SER A 115 -9.51 -26.19 0.37
N PRO A 116 -9.82 -25.57 -0.77
CA PRO A 116 -10.42 -24.24 -0.78
C PRO A 116 -11.84 -24.28 -0.17
N PRO A 117 -12.32 -23.21 0.51
CA PRO A 117 -11.68 -21.93 0.80
C PRO A 117 -11.01 -21.86 2.19
N THR A 118 -10.81 -22.99 2.88
CA THR A 118 -10.35 -22.98 4.29
C THR A 118 -8.90 -22.56 4.44
N THR A 119 -8.09 -22.75 3.40
CA THR A 119 -6.75 -22.18 3.38
C THR A 119 -6.81 -20.73 2.90
N LEU A 120 -6.39 -19.81 3.75
CA LEU A 120 -6.43 -18.37 3.48
C LEU A 120 -5.01 -17.83 3.22
N PRO A 121 -4.89 -16.80 2.38
CA PRO A 121 -3.68 -16.00 2.29
C PRO A 121 -3.29 -15.37 3.64
N THR A 122 -1.99 -15.25 3.86
CA THR A 122 -1.35 -14.54 4.98
C THR A 122 -0.53 -13.36 4.45
N LEU A 123 -0.30 -12.35 5.29
CA LEU A 123 0.43 -11.13 4.94
C LEU A 123 1.60 -10.92 5.91
N TYR A 124 2.79 -10.73 5.36
CA TYR A 124 3.98 -10.36 6.10
C TYR A 124 4.37 -8.94 5.70
N GLY A 125 4.28 -8.01 6.65
CA GLY A 125 4.72 -6.64 6.49
C GLY A 125 6.20 -6.47 6.83
N PRO A 126 6.78 -5.32 6.49
CA PRO A 126 8.15 -4.99 6.87
C PRO A 126 8.29 -4.70 8.38
N TYR A 127 7.17 -4.48 9.07
CA TYR A 127 7.14 -4.08 10.48
C TYR A 127 6.18 -4.93 11.35
N ASP A 128 5.34 -5.79 10.74
CA ASP A 128 4.32 -6.59 11.41
C ASP A 128 3.75 -7.70 10.50
N ASP A 129 3.38 -8.84 11.09
CA ASP A 129 2.83 -10.02 10.40
C ASP A 129 1.33 -10.22 10.73
N TRP A 130 0.51 -10.70 9.77
CA TRP A 130 -0.96 -10.85 9.86
C TRP A 130 -1.53 -12.05 9.07
#